data_AF-U9UZQ0-F1
#
_entry.id   AF-U9UZQ0-F1
#
_cell.length_a   1.000
_cell.length_b   1.000
_cell.length_c   1.000
_cell.angle_alpha   90.00
_cell.angle_beta   90.00
_cell.angle_gamma   90.00
#
_symmetry.space_group_name_H-M   'P 1'
#
loop_
_entity.id
_entity.type
_entity.pdbx_description
1 polymer ?
#
loop_
_entity_poly.entity_id
_entity_poly.type
_entity_poly.pdbx_seq_one_letter_code
_entity_poly.pdbx_strand_id
1 'polypeptide(L)'
;MLNRILEKKREKINMTGLVIKENGKITIEKDKKKIKEKVLKYNKDWTKKREIDLDELEYDPEWREIYTFNEDINENIYKNLMIPIKMEELERVLQNLKTNKAPGSSGITYDFWKKSGNLTRNLLLNIFNDSMAKENVTDEWKKGFIYPINKTSRSNWNQDLNLTRPIVLLETARKIWFKILVNRLGKILTKEQILTNTNLQH
;
A
#
# COMPACT_ATOMS: atom_id res chain seq x y z
N MET A 1 19.43 28.35 17.18
CA MET A 1 19.48 28.40 15.70
C MET A 1 19.66 27.04 15.01
N LEU A 2 19.67 25.90 15.72
CA LEU A 2 19.99 24.57 15.14
C LEU A 2 18.78 23.73 14.65
N ASN A 3 17.53 24.12 14.93
CA ASN A 3 16.35 23.34 14.54
C ASN A 3 16.02 23.39 13.03
N ARG A 4 16.68 24.26 12.25
CA ARG A 4 16.35 24.49 10.83
C ARG A 4 17.06 23.56 9.85
N ILE A 5 18.13 22.87 10.29
CA ILE A 5 18.95 21.99 9.42
C ILE A 5 18.36 20.58 9.31
N LEU A 6 17.67 20.10 10.35
CA LEU A 6 17.10 18.75 10.41
C LEU A 6 15.66 18.65 9.90
N GLU A 7 14.92 19.76 9.83
CA GLU A 7 13.58 19.82 9.23
C GLU A 7 13.61 20.29 7.77
N LYS A 8 14.30 19.57 6.88
CA LYS A 8 14.05 19.75 5.44
C LYS A 8 12.68 19.20 5.09
N LYS A 9 11.63 20.03 5.28
CA LYS A 9 10.27 19.74 4.83
C LYS A 9 10.33 19.45 3.34
N ARG A 10 9.77 18.30 2.93
CA ARG A 10 9.63 17.96 1.51
C ARG A 10 8.83 19.08 0.85
N GLU A 11 9.38 19.67 -0.20
CA GLU A 11 8.69 20.67 -0.99
C GLU A 11 7.34 20.11 -1.47
N LYS A 12 6.27 20.91 -1.35
CA LYS A 12 4.96 20.50 -1.86
C LYS A 12 4.99 20.54 -3.38
N ILE A 13 4.61 19.43 -4.00
CA ILE A 13 4.46 19.37 -5.45
C ILE A 13 3.28 20.25 -5.86
N ASN A 14 3.56 21.22 -6.72
CA ASN A 14 2.55 22.06 -7.35
C ASN A 14 2.43 21.69 -8.82
N MET A 15 1.30 21.09 -9.20
CA MET A 15 1.00 20.62 -10.55
C MET A 15 0.51 21.76 -11.48
N THR A 16 1.15 22.92 -11.41
CA THR A 16 0.88 24.07 -12.31
C THR A 16 1.58 23.93 -13.65
N GLY A 17 2.62 23.11 -13.73
CA GLY A 17 3.33 22.80 -14.94
C GLY A 17 4.03 21.45 -14.84
N LEU A 18 4.27 20.84 -15.99
CA LEU A 18 4.95 19.56 -16.13
C LEU A 18 6.00 19.65 -17.23
N VAL A 19 7.26 19.40 -16.87
CA VAL A 19 8.38 19.26 -17.81
C VAL A 19 8.27 17.91 -18.51
N ILE A 20 8.26 17.96 -19.83
CA ILE A 20 8.20 16.82 -20.73
C ILE A 20 9.48 16.82 -21.55
N LYS A 21 10.20 15.70 -21.49
CA LYS A 21 11.43 15.46 -22.25
C LYS A 21 11.12 14.36 -23.27
N GLU A 22 10.83 14.74 -24.50
CA GLU A 22 10.47 13.83 -25.60
C GLU A 22 11.40 14.13 -26.79
N ASN A 23 12.05 13.11 -27.36
CA ASN A 23 12.93 13.22 -28.54
C ASN A 23 13.99 14.33 -28.46
N GLY A 24 14.62 14.52 -27.28
CA GLY A 24 15.63 15.55 -27.06
C GLY A 24 15.09 16.98 -26.91
N LYS A 25 13.77 17.19 -27.08
CA LYS A 25 13.11 18.49 -26.86
C LYS A 25 12.53 18.55 -25.45
N ILE A 26 12.78 19.66 -24.77
CA ILE A 26 12.20 19.96 -23.46
C ILE A 26 11.04 20.93 -23.66
N THR A 27 9.85 20.55 -23.21
CA THR A 27 8.64 21.40 -23.22
C THR A 27 8.01 21.45 -21.84
N ILE A 28 7.26 22.51 -21.55
CA ILE A 28 6.50 22.65 -20.31
C ILE A 28 5.02 22.66 -20.66
N GLU A 29 4.30 21.63 -20.23
CA GLU A 29 2.84 21.59 -20.32
C GLU A 29 2.24 22.31 -19.11
N LYS A 30 1.23 23.16 -19.36
CA LYS A 30 0.50 23.92 -18.32
C LYS A 30 -1.00 23.62 -18.33
N ASP A 31 -1.50 22.92 -19.35
CA ASP A 31 -2.89 22.49 -19.40
C ASP A 31 -3.16 21.42 -18.34
N LYS A 32 -4.11 21.70 -17.45
CA LYS A 32 -4.43 20.83 -16.31
C LYS A 32 -4.96 19.45 -16.72
N LYS A 33 -5.72 19.36 -17.83
CA LYS A 33 -6.26 18.08 -18.30
C LYS A 33 -5.13 17.21 -18.84
N LYS A 34 -4.28 17.77 -19.70
CA LYS A 34 -3.11 17.08 -20.25
C LYS A 34 -2.11 16.68 -19.17
N ILE A 35 -1.85 17.54 -18.18
CA ILE A 35 -1.02 17.19 -17.01
C ILE A 35 -1.62 15.98 -16.30
N LYS A 36 -2.92 15.99 -15.99
CA LYS A 36 -3.60 14.87 -15.30
C LYS A 36 -3.47 13.56 -16.07
N GLU A 37 -3.69 13.58 -17.39
CA GLU A 37 -3.54 12.42 -18.25
C GLU A 37 -2.10 11.89 -18.27
N LYS A 38 -1.11 12.77 -18.46
CA LYS A 38 0.31 12.39 -18.44
C LYS A 38 0.74 11.82 -17.10
N VAL A 39 0.32 12.43 -15.99
CA VAL A 39 0.59 11.92 -14.63
C VAL A 39 -0.04 10.55 -14.43
N LEU A 40 -1.27 10.34 -14.87
CA LEU A 40 -1.94 9.04 -14.76
C LEU A 40 -1.21 7.97 -15.57
N LYS A 41 -0.85 8.27 -16.82
CA LYS A 41 -0.10 7.37 -17.69
C LYS A 41 1.27 7.02 -17.09
N TYR A 42 2.04 8.04 -16.68
CA TYR A 42 3.34 7.84 -16.04
C TYR A 42 3.26 6.92 -14.82
N ASN A 43 2.26 7.14 -13.95
CA ASN A 43 2.11 6.29 -12.77
C ASN A 43 1.64 4.87 -13.12
N LYS A 44 0.78 4.71 -14.13
CA LYS A 44 0.37 3.38 -14.64
C LYS A 44 1.58 2.61 -15.15
N ASP A 45 2.44 3.26 -15.94
CA ASP A 45 3.67 2.69 -16.47
C ASP A 45 4.68 2.39 -15.35
N TRP A 46 4.74 3.22 -14.31
CA TRP A 46 5.58 2.98 -13.13
C TRP A 46 5.10 1.77 -12.30
N THR A 47 3.80 1.56 -12.19
CA THR A 47 3.18 0.43 -11.46
C THR A 47 2.93 -0.82 -12.31
N LYS A 48 3.29 -0.82 -13.59
CA LYS A 48 2.98 -1.95 -14.48
C LYS A 48 3.63 -3.22 -13.98
N LYS A 49 2.97 -4.37 -14.23
CA LYS A 49 3.59 -5.68 -13.99
C LYS A 49 4.93 -5.69 -14.74
N ARG A 50 6.01 -5.98 -14.03
CA ARG A 50 7.30 -6.19 -14.67
C ARG A 50 7.23 -7.56 -15.34
N GLU A 51 7.52 -7.58 -16.63
CA GLU A 51 7.85 -8.81 -17.34
C GLU A 51 9.25 -9.18 -16.86
N ILE A 52 9.29 -10.02 -15.84
CA ILE A 52 10.52 -10.65 -15.37
C ILE A 52 10.60 -11.94 -16.16
N ASP A 53 11.73 -12.16 -16.83
CA ASP A 53 12.00 -13.44 -17.44
C ASP A 53 12.24 -14.45 -16.31
N LEU A 54 11.23 -15.30 -16.06
CA LEU A 54 11.34 -16.34 -15.04
C LEU A 54 12.33 -17.42 -15.47
N ASP A 55 12.58 -17.57 -16.76
CA ASP A 55 13.54 -18.53 -17.29
C ASP A 55 14.95 -18.17 -16.79
N GLU A 56 15.33 -16.88 -16.74
CA GLU A 56 16.60 -16.43 -16.16
C GLU A 56 16.75 -16.81 -14.67
N LEU A 57 15.67 -16.84 -13.89
CA LEU A 57 15.68 -17.29 -12.49
C LEU A 57 15.75 -18.82 -12.35
N GLU A 58 15.22 -19.57 -13.31
CA GLU A 58 15.34 -21.04 -13.35
C GLU A 58 16.74 -21.51 -13.76
N TYR A 59 17.44 -20.70 -14.56
CA TYR A 59 18.81 -20.97 -15.02
C TYR A 59 19.90 -20.45 -14.08
N ASP A 60 19.59 -19.55 -13.15
CA ASP A 60 20.50 -19.15 -12.08
C ASP A 60 20.43 -20.17 -10.91
N PRO A 61 21.50 -20.96 -10.66
CA PRO A 61 21.48 -21.99 -9.63
C PRO A 61 21.25 -21.44 -8.22
N GLU A 62 21.72 -20.21 -7.92
CA GLU A 62 21.57 -19.60 -6.59
C GLU A 62 20.11 -19.25 -6.32
N TRP A 63 19.43 -18.62 -7.29
CA TRP A 63 18.03 -18.25 -7.14
C TRP A 63 17.08 -19.43 -7.21
N ARG A 64 17.39 -20.44 -8.02
CA ARG A 64 16.59 -21.67 -8.12
C ARG A 64 16.46 -22.35 -6.76
N GLU A 65 17.56 -22.50 -6.03
CA GLU A 65 17.54 -23.10 -4.68
C GLU A 65 16.69 -22.26 -3.72
N ILE A 66 16.89 -20.94 -3.68
CA ILE A 66 16.18 -20.02 -2.77
C ILE A 66 14.66 -20.00 -3.02
N TYR A 67 14.23 -20.06 -4.28
CA TYR A 67 12.82 -19.97 -4.67
C TYR A 67 12.15 -21.33 -4.87
N THR A 68 12.84 -22.44 -4.60
CA THR A 68 12.20 -23.77 -4.63
C THR A 68 11.04 -23.85 -3.64
N PHE A 69 9.99 -24.57 -4.02
CA PHE A 69 8.84 -24.79 -3.15
C PHE A 69 9.27 -25.57 -1.92
N ASN A 70 8.93 -25.06 -0.74
CA ASN A 70 9.19 -25.75 0.51
C ASN A 70 8.07 -26.77 0.78
N GLU A 71 8.33 -28.03 0.43
CA GLU A 71 7.40 -29.15 0.59
C GLU A 71 7.06 -29.47 2.06
N ASP A 72 7.88 -29.02 3.02
CA ASP A 72 7.66 -29.27 4.44
C ASP A 72 6.52 -28.41 5.03
N ILE A 73 6.06 -27.39 4.31
CA ILE A 73 4.99 -26.49 4.75
C ILE A 73 3.62 -27.10 4.40
N ASN A 74 2.94 -27.64 5.42
CA ASN A 74 1.58 -28.12 5.27
C ASN A 74 0.59 -26.95 5.10
N GLU A 75 -0.10 -26.85 3.96
CA GLU A 75 -1.08 -25.79 3.67
C GLU A 75 -2.20 -25.63 4.72
N ASN A 76 -2.52 -26.70 5.46
CA ASN A 76 -3.55 -26.70 6.50
C ASN A 76 -3.27 -25.69 7.63
N ILE A 77 -2.04 -25.18 7.76
CA ILE A 77 -1.69 -24.10 8.69
C ILE A 77 -2.49 -22.81 8.41
N TYR A 78 -2.91 -22.59 7.16
CA TYR A 78 -3.64 -21.41 6.72
C TYR A 78 -5.17 -21.54 6.81
N LYS A 79 -5.70 -22.71 7.22
CA LYS A 79 -7.15 -23.01 7.25
C LYS A 79 -7.99 -21.96 7.99
N ASN A 80 -7.41 -21.33 9.02
CA ASN A 80 -8.08 -20.37 9.87
C ASN A 80 -7.85 -18.91 9.45
N LEU A 81 -7.20 -18.65 8.31
CA LEU A 81 -6.87 -17.30 7.87
C LEU A 81 -8.13 -16.52 7.49
N MET A 82 -9.04 -17.16 6.76
CA MET A 82 -10.24 -16.55 6.15
C MET A 82 -11.53 -16.78 6.95
N ILE A 83 -11.47 -17.36 8.15
CA ILE A 83 -12.66 -17.54 8.99
C ILE A 83 -13.29 -16.18 9.36
N PRO A 84 -14.61 -16.12 9.67
CA PRO A 84 -15.26 -14.89 10.08
C PRO A 84 -14.49 -14.15 11.19
N ILE A 85 -14.34 -12.85 11.02
CA ILE A 85 -13.78 -11.93 12.00
C ILE A 85 -14.78 -11.78 13.13
N LYS A 86 -14.27 -11.84 14.37
CA LYS A 86 -15.05 -11.58 15.58
C LYS A 86 -14.98 -10.11 15.96
N MET A 87 -15.99 -9.60 16.67
CA MET A 87 -16.03 -8.20 17.08
C MET A 87 -14.80 -7.82 17.93
N GLU A 88 -14.39 -8.68 18.86
CA GLU A 88 -13.26 -8.42 19.75
C GLU A 88 -11.94 -8.28 18.97
N GLU A 89 -11.80 -9.03 17.87
CA GLU A 89 -10.64 -8.93 16.99
C GLU A 89 -10.63 -7.60 16.24
N LEU A 90 -11.78 -7.17 15.71
CA LEU A 90 -11.94 -5.87 15.08
C LEU A 90 -11.61 -4.74 16.07
N GLU A 91 -12.19 -4.77 17.26
CA GLU A 91 -11.98 -3.74 18.28
C GLU A 91 -10.52 -3.63 18.70
N ARG A 92 -9.84 -4.76 18.92
CA ARG A 92 -8.40 -4.79 19.20
C ARG A 92 -7.60 -4.13 18.08
N VAL A 93 -7.95 -4.36 16.82
CA VAL A 93 -7.26 -3.69 15.70
C VAL A 93 -7.54 -2.19 15.69
N LEU A 94 -8.80 -1.79 15.88
CA LEU A 94 -9.20 -0.38 15.90
C LEU A 94 -8.43 0.41 16.98
N GLN A 95 -8.36 -0.11 18.20
CA GLN A 95 -7.64 0.52 19.32
C GLN A 95 -6.16 0.78 18.99
N ASN A 96 -5.53 -0.14 18.26
CA ASN A 96 -4.11 -0.09 17.91
C ASN A 96 -3.79 0.67 16.61
N LEU A 97 -4.79 1.26 15.93
CA LEU A 97 -4.52 2.07 14.73
C LEU A 97 -3.71 3.32 15.07
N LYS A 98 -2.88 3.79 14.14
CA LYS A 98 -2.19 5.08 14.30
C LYS A 98 -3.15 6.24 14.02
N THR A 99 -3.13 7.29 14.83
CA THR A 99 -3.92 8.51 14.65
C THR A 99 -3.28 9.46 13.63
N ASN A 100 -4.03 10.44 13.09
CA ASN A 100 -3.55 11.44 12.14
C ASN A 100 -3.02 10.84 10.82
N LYS A 101 -3.73 9.84 10.29
CA LYS A 101 -3.45 9.25 8.99
C LYS A 101 -4.44 9.75 7.95
N ALA A 102 -3.95 9.98 6.73
CA ALA A 102 -4.75 10.45 5.62
C ALA A 102 -5.85 9.43 5.26
N PRO A 103 -7.09 9.88 5.03
CA PRO A 103 -8.19 9.02 4.60
C PRO A 103 -8.03 8.58 3.15
N GLY A 104 -8.87 7.62 2.73
CA GLY A 104 -9.06 7.29 1.32
C GLY A 104 -10.05 8.25 0.64
N SER A 105 -10.68 7.79 -0.42
CA SER A 105 -11.66 8.56 -1.20
C SER A 105 -12.94 8.93 -0.45
N SER A 106 -13.35 8.12 0.53
CA SER A 106 -14.50 8.39 1.38
C SER A 106 -14.31 9.54 2.37
N GLY A 107 -13.06 9.96 2.62
CA GLY A 107 -12.74 10.92 3.68
C GLY A 107 -12.76 10.33 5.10
N ILE A 108 -13.12 9.05 5.27
CA ILE A 108 -13.21 8.42 6.60
C ILE A 108 -11.80 8.08 7.12
N THR A 109 -11.45 8.62 8.29
CA THR A 109 -10.13 8.45 8.92
C THR A 109 -10.09 7.28 9.89
N TYR A 110 -8.90 6.86 10.32
CA TYR A 110 -8.77 5.91 11.43
C TYR A 110 -9.34 6.44 12.74
N ASP A 111 -9.28 7.75 12.97
CA ASP A 111 -9.81 8.37 14.17
C ASP A 111 -11.33 8.29 14.24
N PHE A 112 -12.01 8.35 13.09
CA PHE A 112 -13.44 8.05 13.00
C PHE A 112 -13.71 6.60 13.44
N TRP A 113 -13.03 5.61 12.86
CA TRP A 113 -13.28 4.20 13.19
C TRP A 113 -13.02 3.88 14.66
N LYS A 114 -11.96 4.45 15.25
CA LYS A 114 -11.68 4.33 16.69
C LYS A 114 -12.84 4.83 17.55
N LYS A 115 -13.39 5.99 17.22
CA LYS A 115 -14.46 6.66 17.97
C LYS A 115 -15.87 6.18 17.57
N SER A 116 -15.99 5.38 16.52
CA SER A 116 -17.26 4.89 16.03
C SER A 116 -17.96 3.99 17.07
N GLY A 117 -19.28 4.11 17.16
CA GLY A 117 -20.11 3.33 18.06
C GLY A 117 -20.42 1.92 17.53
N ASN A 118 -21.06 1.11 18.37
CA ASN A 118 -21.31 -0.32 18.12
C ASN A 118 -22.06 -0.58 16.80
N LEU A 119 -23.07 0.24 16.48
CA LEU A 119 -23.82 0.09 15.23
C LEU A 119 -22.91 0.17 14.00
N THR A 120 -22.05 1.19 13.95
CA THR A 120 -21.10 1.40 12.85
C THR A 120 -20.07 0.27 12.77
N ARG A 121 -19.58 -0.20 13.93
CA ARG A 121 -18.64 -1.33 13.99
C ARG A 121 -19.28 -2.63 13.52
N ASN A 122 -20.54 -2.88 13.85
CA ASN A 122 -21.30 -4.04 13.36
C ASN A 122 -21.45 -4.01 11.84
N LEU A 123 -21.79 -2.85 11.26
CA LEU A 123 -21.87 -2.70 9.80
C LEU A 123 -20.51 -2.95 9.13
N LEU A 124 -19.43 -2.40 9.70
CA LEU A 124 -18.07 -2.63 9.22
C LEU A 124 -17.70 -4.11 9.28
N LEU A 125 -18.01 -4.78 10.39
CA LEU A 125 -17.74 -6.19 10.59
C LEU A 125 -18.49 -7.07 9.58
N ASN A 126 -19.75 -6.74 9.27
CA ASN A 126 -20.52 -7.44 8.26
C ASN A 126 -19.86 -7.32 6.88
N ILE A 127 -19.46 -6.11 6.48
CA ILE A 127 -18.73 -5.88 5.21
C ILE A 127 -17.43 -6.70 5.17
N PHE A 128 -16.73 -6.76 6.30
CA PHE A 128 -15.47 -7.49 6.41
C PHE A 128 -15.67 -9.00 6.27
N ASN A 129 -16.69 -9.55 6.92
CA ASN A 129 -17.01 -10.97 6.90
C ASN A 129 -17.59 -11.40 5.55
N ASP A 130 -18.39 -10.55 4.91
CA ASP A 130 -18.83 -10.76 3.53
C ASP A 130 -17.64 -10.81 2.57
N SER A 131 -16.65 -9.93 2.78
CA SER A 131 -15.43 -9.91 1.96
C SER A 131 -14.56 -11.15 2.19
N MET A 132 -14.50 -11.67 3.43
CA MET A 132 -13.80 -12.92 3.74
C MET A 132 -14.49 -14.12 3.06
N ALA A 133 -15.81 -14.23 3.20
CA ALA A 133 -16.59 -15.34 2.66
C ALA A 133 -16.58 -15.39 1.13
N LYS A 134 -16.55 -14.23 0.47
CA LYS A 134 -16.49 -14.11 -1.00
C LYS A 134 -15.07 -14.15 -1.56
N GLU A 135 -14.05 -14.16 -0.68
CA GLU A 135 -12.63 -14.05 -1.05
C GLU A 135 -12.33 -12.84 -1.96
N ASN A 136 -13.12 -11.77 -1.80
CA ASN A 136 -13.06 -10.60 -2.66
C ASN A 136 -13.43 -9.35 -1.87
N VAL A 137 -12.78 -8.24 -2.20
CA VAL A 137 -13.08 -6.93 -1.60
C VAL A 137 -14.07 -6.17 -2.45
N THR A 138 -14.72 -5.17 -1.85
CA THR A 138 -15.60 -4.26 -2.60
C THR A 138 -14.86 -3.54 -3.72
N ASP A 139 -15.57 -3.18 -4.79
CA ASP A 139 -14.94 -2.51 -5.93
C ASP A 139 -14.44 -1.11 -5.59
N GLU A 140 -15.08 -0.44 -4.64
CA GLU A 140 -14.63 0.84 -4.07
C GLU A 140 -13.26 0.70 -3.43
N TRP A 141 -13.00 -0.42 -2.73
CA TRP A 141 -11.71 -0.66 -2.09
C TRP A 141 -10.58 -0.91 -3.10
N LYS A 142 -10.90 -1.29 -4.35
CA LYS A 142 -9.91 -1.43 -5.42
C LYS A 142 -9.46 -0.08 -5.98
N LYS A 143 -10.20 0.99 -5.71
CA LYS A 143 -9.90 2.36 -6.14
C LYS A 143 -9.04 3.09 -5.10
N GLY A 144 -8.35 4.15 -5.54
CA GLY A 144 -7.55 4.99 -4.65
C GLY A 144 -7.06 6.26 -5.34
N PHE A 145 -6.68 7.26 -4.53
CA PHE A 145 -6.12 8.50 -5.06
C PHE A 145 -4.61 8.44 -5.16
N ILE A 146 -4.07 8.77 -6.33
CA ILE A 146 -2.63 8.82 -6.58
C ILE A 146 -2.12 10.23 -6.30
N TYR A 147 -1.16 10.33 -5.38
CA TYR A 147 -0.45 11.56 -5.05
C TYR A 147 1.05 11.36 -5.30
N PRO A 148 1.63 12.07 -6.29
CA PRO A 148 3.07 12.13 -6.44
C PRO A 148 3.70 12.82 -5.22
N ILE A 149 4.81 12.26 -4.72
CA ILE A 149 5.66 12.85 -3.68
C ILE A 149 7.11 12.89 -4.14
N ASN A 150 7.90 13.88 -3.72
CA ASN A 150 9.32 13.95 -4.07
C ASN A 150 10.08 12.71 -3.57
N LYS A 151 10.92 12.13 -4.45
CA LYS A 151 11.77 10.96 -4.17
C LYS A 151 12.70 11.21 -3.00
N THR A 152 13.26 12.41 -2.90
CA THR A 152 14.20 12.78 -1.86
C THR A 152 13.86 14.14 -1.30
N SER A 153 14.30 14.41 -0.07
CA SER A 153 14.23 15.76 0.52
C SER A 153 15.28 16.73 -0.04
N ARG A 154 16.16 16.26 -0.94
CA ARG A 154 17.23 17.04 -1.57
C ARG A 154 16.90 17.46 -3.00
N SER A 155 15.95 16.80 -3.66
CA SER A 155 15.47 17.13 -5.00
C SER A 155 14.24 18.03 -4.91
N ASN A 156 14.33 19.20 -5.52
CA ASN A 156 13.17 20.07 -5.73
C ASN A 156 12.22 19.43 -6.76
N TRP A 157 10.94 19.81 -6.72
CA TRP A 157 9.91 19.27 -7.62
C TRP A 157 10.30 19.43 -9.10
N ASN A 158 10.90 20.56 -9.47
CA ASN A 158 11.39 20.88 -10.83
C ASN A 158 10.40 20.59 -11.97
N GLN A 159 9.10 20.43 -11.65
CA GLN A 159 8.07 19.99 -12.58
C GLN A 159 8.40 18.67 -13.30
N ASP A 160 9.27 17.81 -12.73
CA ASP A 160 9.74 16.57 -13.37
C ASP A 160 9.21 15.34 -12.60
N LEU A 161 8.34 14.56 -13.24
CA LEU A 161 7.75 13.36 -12.64
C LEU A 161 8.78 12.29 -12.29
N ASN A 162 9.93 12.26 -12.96
CA ASN A 162 11.01 11.32 -12.65
C ASN A 162 11.60 11.56 -11.26
N LEU A 163 11.42 12.76 -10.70
CA LEU A 163 11.84 13.10 -9.34
C LEU A 163 10.79 12.73 -8.29
N THR A 164 9.69 12.08 -8.69
CA THR A 164 8.59 11.71 -7.79
C THR A 164 8.39 10.21 -7.66
N ARG A 165 7.75 9.80 -6.56
CA ARG A 165 7.15 8.47 -6.37
C ARG A 165 5.65 8.65 -6.14
N PRO A 166 4.80 7.84 -6.77
CA PRO A 166 3.39 7.83 -6.41
C PRO A 166 3.20 7.22 -5.02
N ILE A 167 2.31 7.82 -4.24
CA ILE A 167 1.64 7.20 -3.10
C ILE A 167 0.17 7.07 -3.43
N VAL A 168 -0.43 5.93 -3.11
CA VAL A 168 -1.86 5.71 -3.25
C VAL A 168 -2.55 5.81 -1.90
N LEU A 169 -3.50 6.73 -1.78
CA LEU A 169 -4.40 6.80 -0.63
C LEU A 169 -5.56 5.83 -0.84
N LEU A 170 -5.47 4.69 -0.17
CA LEU A 170 -6.51 3.67 -0.11
C LEU A 170 -7.49 3.91 1.05
N GLU A 171 -8.70 3.38 0.91
CA GLU A 171 -9.72 3.37 1.96
C GLU A 171 -9.20 2.84 3.29
N THR A 172 -9.56 3.53 4.37
CA THR A 172 -9.13 3.15 5.72
C THR A 172 -9.78 1.84 6.17
N ALA A 173 -11.05 1.61 5.81
CA ALA A 173 -11.74 0.34 6.04
C ALA A 173 -10.99 -0.85 5.40
N ARG A 174 -10.57 -0.72 4.13
CA ARG A 174 -9.71 -1.71 3.45
C ARG A 174 -8.46 -2.00 4.25
N LYS A 175 -7.74 -0.95 4.69
CA LYS A 175 -6.49 -1.12 5.43
C LYS A 175 -6.71 -1.82 6.78
N ILE A 176 -7.83 -1.58 7.45
CA ILE A 176 -8.19 -2.25 8.70
C ILE A 176 -8.44 -3.75 8.44
N TRP A 177 -9.20 -4.08 7.40
CA TRP A 177 -9.45 -5.46 6.97
C TRP A 177 -8.14 -6.21 6.66
N PHE A 178 -7.27 -5.61 5.84
CA PHE A 178 -5.95 -6.18 5.56
C PHE A 178 -5.06 -6.29 6.80
N LYS A 179 -5.15 -5.34 7.74
CA LYS A 179 -4.39 -5.42 8.99
C LYS A 179 -4.80 -6.62 9.83
N ILE A 180 -6.08 -7.00 9.83
CA ILE A 180 -6.55 -8.22 10.51
C ILE A 180 -5.92 -9.46 9.85
N LEU A 181 -5.97 -9.56 8.52
CA LEU A 181 -5.32 -10.66 7.78
C LEU A 181 -3.83 -10.76 8.04
N VAL A 182 -3.11 -9.63 7.96
CA VAL A 182 -1.66 -9.59 8.23
C VAL A 182 -1.35 -10.03 9.67
N ASN A 183 -2.18 -9.64 10.64
CA ASN A 183 -1.98 -10.07 12.02
C ASN A 183 -2.25 -11.57 12.20
N ARG A 184 -3.25 -12.14 11.51
CA ARG A 184 -3.53 -13.59 11.53
C ARG A 184 -2.40 -14.37 10.86
N LEU A 185 -2.00 -13.96 9.66
CA LEU A 185 -0.91 -14.56 8.92
C LEU A 185 0.40 -14.49 9.70
N GLY A 186 0.74 -13.33 10.28
CA GLY A 186 1.92 -13.17 11.12
C GLY A 186 1.93 -14.16 12.28
N LYS A 187 0.80 -14.38 12.97
CA LYS A 187 0.70 -15.38 14.04
C LYS A 187 0.94 -16.81 13.55
N ILE A 188 0.41 -17.17 12.38
CA ILE A 188 0.63 -18.48 11.78
C ILE A 188 2.11 -18.65 11.46
N LEU A 189 2.70 -17.70 10.73
CA LEU A 189 4.11 -17.75 10.32
C LEU A 189 5.07 -17.80 11.52
N THR A 190 4.80 -17.05 12.60
CA THR A 190 5.60 -17.10 13.83
C THR A 190 5.43 -18.44 14.56
N LYS A 191 4.20 -18.96 14.66
CA LYS A 191 3.93 -20.20 15.39
C LYS A 191 4.56 -21.42 14.69
N GLU A 192 4.43 -21.48 13.37
CA GLU A 192 4.94 -22.59 12.55
C GLU A 192 6.43 -22.39 12.17
N GLN A 193 7.08 -21.32 12.66
CA GLN A 193 8.50 -20.99 12.42
C GLN A 193 8.93 -20.99 10.94
N ILE A 194 8.01 -20.60 10.05
CA ILE A 194 8.21 -20.60 8.60
C ILE A 194 9.23 -19.54 8.16
N LEU A 195 9.31 -18.44 8.91
CA LEU A 195 10.27 -17.38 8.64
C LEU A 195 11.61 -17.74 9.28
N THR A 196 12.65 -17.90 8.46
CA THR A 196 14.03 -18.11 8.90
C THR A 196 14.62 -16.87 9.58
N ASN A 197 15.67 -17.06 10.39
CA ASN A 197 16.29 -16.03 11.27
C ASN A 197 16.74 -14.74 10.55
N THR A 198 16.88 -14.73 9.22
CA THR A 198 17.19 -13.54 8.43
C THR A 198 15.99 -12.60 8.20
N ASN A 199 14.77 -13.06 8.47
CA ASN A 199 13.52 -12.32 8.24
C ASN A 199 12.83 -11.79 9.53
N LEU A 200 13.34 -12.15 10.71
CA LEU A 200 12.86 -11.68 12.01
C LEU A 200 13.90 -10.72 12.63
N GLN A 201 13.98 -9.50 12.12
CA GLN A 201 14.62 -8.41 12.88
C GLN A 201 13.55 -7.68 13.69
N HIS A 202 13.73 -7.73 15.01
CA HIS A 202 12.87 -7.23 16.08
C HIS A 202 12.44 -5.76 15.94
#